data_AF-A0A6H1R2B4-F1
#
_entry.id   AF-A0A6H1R2B4-F1
#
_cell.length_a   1.000
_cell.length_b   1.000
_cell.length_c   1.000
_cell.angle_alpha   90.00
_cell.angle_beta   90.00
_cell.angle_gamma   90.00
#
_symmetry.space_group_name_H-M   'P 1'
#
loop_
_entity.id
_entity.type
_entity.pdbx_description
1 polymer ?
#
loop_
_entity_poly.entity_id
_entity_poly.type
_entity_poly.pdbx_seq_one_letter_code
_entity_poly.pdbx_strand_id
1 'polypeptide(L)'
;MSEPVSVNGHQTFYVDLDRAPELLAELDGVRAKYEEARKTAAELGNIMPPFADDVTVEVFKKLGERAQGGEGCLYDTAQGMIQWIDDFKAAIQKTIDEHKRIDEENRMA
;
A
#
# COMPACT_ATOMS: atom_id res chain seq x y z
N MET A 1 -35.67 11.63 38.90
CA MET A 1 -35.32 10.23 38.58
C MET A 1 -35.23 10.17 37.07
N SER A 2 -34.01 10.25 36.54
CA SER A 2 -33.78 10.21 35.10
C SER A 2 -33.74 8.77 34.64
N GLU A 3 -34.54 8.45 33.63
CA GLU A 3 -34.63 7.11 33.04
C GLU A 3 -33.26 6.63 32.53
N PRO A 4 -33.00 5.30 32.55
CA PRO A 4 -31.78 4.76 31.98
C PRO A 4 -31.80 4.94 30.46
N VAL A 5 -30.82 5.68 29.95
CA VAL A 5 -30.53 5.73 28.51
C VAL A 5 -30.16 4.32 28.07
N SER A 6 -31.06 3.65 27.36
CA SER A 6 -30.73 2.42 26.64
C SER A 6 -29.74 2.77 25.53
N VAL A 7 -28.46 2.49 25.77
CA VAL A 7 -27.46 2.47 24.71
C VAL A 7 -27.80 1.25 23.86
N ASN A 8 -28.48 1.49 22.74
CA ASN A 8 -28.85 0.48 21.78
C ASN A 8 -27.54 -0.11 21.22
N GLY A 9 -27.16 -1.30 21.69
CA GLY A 9 -25.94 -2.04 21.30
C GLY A 9 -25.96 -2.58 19.87
N HIS A 10 -26.57 -1.86 18.95
CA HIS A 10 -26.84 -2.26 17.56
C HIS A 10 -26.34 -1.23 16.54
N GLN A 11 -25.36 -0.39 16.90
CA GLN A 11 -24.52 0.23 15.88
C GLN A 11 -23.36 -0.71 15.56
N THR A 12 -23.73 -1.87 15.02
CA THR A 12 -22.80 -2.74 14.29
C THR A 12 -22.21 -1.86 13.20
N PHE A 13 -20.89 -1.66 13.20
CA PHE A 13 -20.20 -1.05 12.07
C PHE A 13 -20.56 -1.88 10.84
N TYR A 14 -21.44 -1.35 9.98
CA TYR A 14 -21.81 -1.98 8.74
C TYR A 14 -20.61 -1.80 7.80
N VAL A 15 -19.69 -2.76 7.82
CA VAL A 15 -18.67 -2.86 6.78
C VAL A 15 -19.36 -3.51 5.60
N ASP A 16 -19.56 -2.74 4.54
CA ASP A 16 -20.05 -3.25 3.26
C ASP A 16 -18.97 -4.13 2.62
N LEU A 17 -18.94 -5.39 3.03
CA LEU A 17 -17.98 -6.39 2.55
C LEU A 17 -18.23 -6.77 1.09
N ASP A 18 -19.38 -6.42 0.52
CA ASP A 18 -19.66 -6.63 -0.91
C ASP A 18 -18.74 -5.78 -1.79
N ARG A 19 -18.23 -4.66 -1.26
CA ARG A 19 -17.26 -3.79 -1.94
C ARG A 19 -15.80 -4.18 -1.72
N ALA A 20 -15.54 -5.16 -0.85
CA ALA A 20 -14.18 -5.59 -0.56
C ALA A 20 -13.42 -6.13 -1.80
N PRO A 21 -14.04 -6.87 -2.74
CA PRO A 21 -13.40 -7.24 -3.99
C PRO A 21 -12.97 -6.05 -4.85
N GLU A 22 -13.81 -5.00 -4.94
CA GLU A 22 -13.49 -3.77 -5.67
C GLU A 22 -12.29 -3.05 -5.04
N LEU A 23 -12.30 -2.90 -3.72
CA LEU A 23 -11.20 -2.29 -2.97
C LEU A 23 -9.88 -3.06 -3.17
N LEU A 24 -9.91 -4.39 -3.11
CA LEU A 24 -8.73 -5.22 -3.35
C LEU A 24 -8.17 -5.02 -4.77
N ALA A 25 -9.05 -4.93 -5.78
CA ALA A 25 -8.66 -4.67 -7.16
C ALA A 25 -8.08 -3.27 -7.35
N GLU A 26 -8.64 -2.25 -6.70
CA GLU A 26 -8.06 -0.89 -6.70
C GLU A 26 -6.67 -0.88 -6.06
N LEU A 27 -6.50 -1.57 -4.93
CA LEU A 27 -5.21 -1.71 -4.26
C LEU A 27 -4.17 -2.42 -5.15
N ASP A 28 -4.58 -3.43 -5.93
CA ASP A 28 -3.71 -4.04 -6.95
C ASP A 28 -3.29 -3.04 -8.03
N GLY A 29 -4.21 -2.18 -8.49
CA GLY A 29 -3.89 -1.11 -9.42
C GLY A 29 -2.91 -0.09 -8.86
N VAL A 30 -3.03 0.27 -7.57
CA VAL A 30 -2.08 1.17 -6.90
C VAL A 30 -0.71 0.49 -6.74
N ARG A 31 -0.69 -0.78 -6.35
CA ARG A 31 0.53 -1.58 -6.21
C ARG A 31 1.32 -1.64 -7.51
N ALA A 32 0.64 -1.90 -8.63
CA ALA A 32 1.27 -1.93 -9.95
C ALA A 32 1.95 -0.60 -10.31
N LYS A 33 1.35 0.55 -9.98
CA LYS A 33 1.97 1.87 -10.20
C LYS A 33 3.25 2.06 -9.39
N TYR A 34 3.30 1.55 -8.16
CA TYR A 34 4.53 1.60 -7.37
C TYR A 34 5.60 0.63 -7.89
N GLU A 35 5.21 -0.51 -8.47
CA GLU A 35 6.16 -1.39 -9.17
C GLU A 35 6.78 -0.70 -10.39
N GLU A 36 5.98 0.01 -11.18
CA GLU A 36 6.46 0.83 -12.30
C GLU A 36 7.39 1.95 -11.83
N ALA A 37 7.03 2.65 -10.75
CA ALA A 37 7.88 3.68 -10.15
C ALA A 37 9.22 3.12 -9.66
N ARG A 38 9.21 1.95 -8.99
CA ARG A 38 10.42 1.25 -8.55
C ARG A 38 11.30 0.85 -9.74
N LYS A 39 10.70 0.35 -10.82
CA LYS A 39 11.44 0.01 -12.05
C LYS A 39 12.08 1.25 -12.67
N THR A 40 11.33 2.33 -12.78
CA THR A 40 11.81 3.62 -13.31
C THR A 40 12.96 4.16 -12.45
N ALA A 41 12.86 4.05 -11.12
CA ALA A 41 13.91 4.44 -10.20
C ALA A 41 15.21 3.65 -10.44
N ALA A 42 15.10 2.33 -10.67
CA ALA A 42 16.25 1.51 -11.00
C ALA A 42 16.85 1.90 -12.37
N GLU A 43 16.04 2.19 -13.37
CA GLU A 43 16.51 2.65 -14.68
C GLU A 43 17.26 3.99 -14.56
N LEU A 44 16.68 4.95 -13.82
CA LEU A 44 17.29 6.26 -13.54
C LEU A 44 18.61 6.12 -12.75
N GLY A 45 18.68 5.20 -11.79
CA GLY A 45 19.88 4.92 -11.00
C GLY A 45 21.05 4.40 -11.83
N ASN A 46 20.79 3.84 -13.02
CA ASN A 46 21.79 3.27 -13.92
C ASN A 46 22.16 4.18 -15.10
N ILE A 47 21.67 5.43 -15.14
CA ILE A 47 21.99 6.33 -16.23
C ILE A 47 23.45 6.80 -16.11
N MET A 48 24.21 6.57 -17.17
CA MET A 48 25.59 7.04 -17.28
C MET A 48 25.66 8.49 -17.77
N PRO A 49 26.59 9.31 -17.25
CA PRO A 49 26.78 10.66 -17.73
C PRO A 49 27.23 10.66 -19.21
N PRO A 50 26.70 11.58 -20.05
CA PRO A 50 27.05 11.65 -21.47
C PRO A 50 28.47 12.21 -21.71
N PHE A 51 29.02 12.91 -20.72
CA PHE A 51 30.34 13.53 -20.76
C PHE A 51 31.08 13.25 -19.45
N ALA A 52 32.41 13.19 -19.54
CA ALA A 52 33.28 12.90 -18.39
C ALA A 52 33.76 14.17 -17.66
N ASP A 53 33.10 15.32 -17.85
CA ASP A 53 33.42 16.51 -17.07
C ASP A 53 32.90 16.37 -15.63
N ASP A 54 33.64 16.94 -14.69
CA ASP A 54 33.40 16.77 -13.24
C ASP A 54 31.98 17.20 -12.82
N VAL A 55 31.43 18.23 -13.45
CA VAL A 55 30.09 18.75 -13.12
C VAL A 55 29.02 17.76 -13.58
N THR A 56 29.09 17.28 -14.82
CA THR A 56 28.15 16.30 -15.36
C THR A 56 28.20 15.00 -14.54
N VAL A 57 29.40 14.50 -14.25
CA VAL A 57 29.56 13.26 -13.45
C VAL A 57 28.93 13.41 -12.06
N GLU A 58 29.18 14.53 -11.37
CA GLU A 58 28.63 14.77 -10.03
C GLU A 58 27.10 14.93 -10.04
N VAL A 59 26.54 15.58 -11.07
CA VAL A 59 25.07 15.70 -11.23
C VAL A 59 24.43 14.33 -11.43
N PHE A 60 24.97 13.50 -12.33
CA PHE A 60 24.43 12.17 -12.59
C PHE A 60 24.57 11.26 -11.37
N LYS A 61 25.66 11.38 -10.61
CA LYS A 61 25.82 10.68 -9.33
C LYS A 61 24.71 11.05 -8.34
N LYS A 62 24.44 12.34 -8.13
CA LYS A 62 23.38 12.80 -7.21
C LYS A 62 21.99 12.38 -7.68
N LEU A 63 21.71 12.43 -8.98
CA LEU A 63 20.47 11.94 -9.55
C LEU A 63 20.33 10.43 -9.33
N GLY A 64 21.41 9.69 -9.54
CA GLY A 64 21.51 8.27 -9.25
C GLY A 64 21.17 7.96 -7.79
N GLU A 65 21.79 8.64 -6.84
CA GLU A 65 21.52 8.49 -5.40
C GLU A 65 20.05 8.77 -5.04
N ARG A 66 19.44 9.80 -5.63
CA ARG A 66 18.02 10.13 -5.42
C ARG A 66 17.07 9.11 -6.06
N ALA A 67 17.48 8.48 -7.14
CA ALA A 67 16.73 7.41 -7.78
C ALA A 67 16.87 6.10 -7.01
N GLN A 68 18.10 5.71 -6.66
CA GLN A 68 18.45 4.44 -6.03
C GLN A 68 19.72 4.56 -5.16
N GLY A 69 19.67 4.03 -3.94
CA GLY A 69 20.86 3.89 -3.07
C GLY A 69 21.12 5.06 -2.10
N GLY A 70 20.42 6.19 -2.24
CA GLY A 70 20.36 7.25 -1.23
C GLY A 70 19.23 7.04 -0.22
N GLU A 71 19.36 7.60 0.98
CA GLU A 71 18.29 7.59 1.99
C GLU A 71 17.04 8.29 1.44
N GLY A 72 15.88 7.63 1.56
CA GLY A 72 14.62 8.15 1.03
C GLY A 72 14.59 8.25 -0.49
N CYS A 73 15.41 7.47 -1.20
CA CYS A 73 15.38 7.42 -2.66
C CYS A 73 14.03 6.92 -3.17
N LEU A 74 13.76 7.20 -4.45
CA LEU A 74 12.51 6.79 -5.09
C LEU A 74 12.31 5.27 -5.05
N TYR A 75 13.38 4.50 -5.25
CA TYR A 75 13.34 3.04 -5.22
C TYR A 75 12.85 2.51 -3.87
N ASP A 76 13.48 2.93 -2.77
CA ASP A 76 13.14 2.47 -1.42
C ASP A 76 11.74 2.93 -1.00
N THR A 77 11.37 4.16 -1.37
CA THR A 77 10.04 4.70 -1.11
C THR A 77 8.97 3.89 -1.82
N ALA A 78 9.17 3.57 -3.10
CA ALA A 78 8.23 2.75 -3.86
C ALA A 78 8.14 1.33 -3.29
N GLN A 79 9.26 0.74 -2.88
CA GLN A 79 9.28 -0.56 -2.21
C GLN A 79 8.51 -0.55 -0.88
N GLY A 80 8.68 0.49 -0.06
CA GLY A 80 7.95 0.66 1.19
C GLY A 80 6.44 0.77 0.96
N MET A 81 6.02 1.51 -0.07
CA MET A 81 4.60 1.62 -0.42
C MET A 81 4.01 0.30 -0.93
N ILE A 82 4.76 -0.48 -1.71
CA ILE A 82 4.33 -1.83 -2.13
C ILE A 82 4.09 -2.70 -0.91
N GLN A 83 5.04 -2.74 0.03
CA GLN A 83 4.91 -3.55 1.25
C GLN A 83 3.70 -3.11 2.08
N TRP A 84 3.50 -1.81 2.25
CA TRP A 84 2.35 -1.28 2.98
C TRP A 84 1.02 -1.69 2.34
N ILE A 85 0.93 -1.68 1.00
CA ILE A 85 -0.28 -2.14 0.28
C ILE A 85 -0.49 -3.64 0.48
N ASP A 86 0.56 -4.45 0.36
CA ASP A 86 0.48 -5.90 0.55
C ASP A 86 0.00 -6.25 1.97
N ASP A 87 0.53 -5.56 3.00
CA ASP A 87 0.12 -5.73 4.39
C ASP A 87 -1.34 -5.30 4.61
N PHE A 88 -1.76 -4.19 4.01
CA PHE A 88 -3.13 -3.69 4.12
C PHE A 88 -4.14 -4.64 3.45
N LYS A 89 -3.81 -5.16 2.26
CA LYS A 89 -4.61 -6.18 1.58
C LYS A 89 -4.77 -7.43 2.44
N ALA A 90 -3.68 -7.91 3.05
CA ALA A 90 -3.72 -9.07 3.93
C ALA A 90 -4.63 -8.84 5.16
N ALA A 91 -4.60 -7.64 5.74
CA ALA A 91 -5.47 -7.27 6.85
C ALA A 91 -6.96 -7.23 6.44
N ILE A 92 -7.27 -6.71 5.25
CA ILE A 92 -8.64 -6.73 4.69
C ILE A 92 -9.10 -8.17 4.49
N GLN A 93 -8.29 -9.00 3.85
CA GLN A 93 -8.66 -10.40 3.58
C GLN A 93 -8.95 -11.16 4.87
N LYS A 94 -8.12 -10.97 5.90
CA LYS A 94 -8.35 -11.55 7.22
C LYS A 94 -9.69 -11.10 7.84
N THR A 95 -10.04 -9.83 7.69
CA THR A 95 -11.32 -9.31 8.18
C THR A 95 -12.51 -9.91 7.44
N ILE A 96 -12.42 -10.08 6.12
CA ILE A 96 -13.45 -10.75 5.31
C ILE A 96 -13.63 -12.19 5.76
N ASP A 97 -12.53 -12.92 5.94
CA ASP A 97 -12.56 -14.35 6.31
C ASP A 97 -13.14 -14.54 7.72
N GLU A 98 -12.79 -13.66 8.65
CA GLU A 98 -13.35 -13.67 10.00
C GLU A 98 -14.85 -13.38 10.02
N HIS A 99 -15.33 -12.43 9.20
CA HIS A 99 -16.75 -12.16 9.07
C HIS A 99 -17.52 -13.37 8.52
N LYS A 100 -16.99 -14.01 7.46
CA LYS A 100 -17.58 -15.23 6.89
C LYS A 100 -17.67 -16.37 7.91
N ARG A 101 -16.65 -16.51 8.77
CA ARG A 101 -16.63 -17.50 9.85
C ARG A 101 -17.76 -17.25 10.86
N ILE A 102 -17.91 -16.01 11.31
CA ILE A 102 -18.95 -15.61 12.28
C ILE A 102 -20.35 -15.81 11.70
N ASP A 103 -20.56 -15.45 10.43
CA ASP A 103 -21.85 -15.65 9.76
C ASP A 103 -22.24 -17.12 9.63
N GLU A 104 -21.26 -17.99 9.34
CA GLU A 104 -21.51 -19.44 9.26
C GLU A 104 -21.79 -20.05 10.64
N GLU A 105 -21.06 -19.62 11.68
CA GLU A 105 -21.31 -20.04 13.07
C GLU A 105 -22.72 -19.65 13.53
N ASN A 106 -23.19 -18.45 13.17
CA ASN A 106 -24.53 -17.99 13.51
C ASN A 106 -25.65 -18.70 12.71
N ARG A 107 -25.36 -19.18 11.49
CA ARG A 107 -26.33 -19.93 10.68
C ARG A 107 -26.52 -21.37 11.19
N MET A 108 -25.50 -21.94 11.82
CA MET A 108 -25.46 -23.31 12.31
C MET A 108 -25.92 -23.48 13.76
N ALA A 109 -26.18 -22.37 14.48
CA ALA A 109 -26.70 -22.32 15.85
C ALA A 109 -28.22 -22.16 15.88
#